data_AF-A0A9R1S8Y2-F1
#
_entry.id   AF-A0A9R1S8Y2-F1
#
_cell.length_a   1.000
_cell.length_b   1.000
_cell.length_c   1.000
_cell.angle_alpha   90.00
_cell.angle_beta   90.00
_cell.angle_gamma   90.00
#
_symmetry.space_group_name_H-M   'P 1'
#
loop_
_entity.id
_entity.type
_entity.pdbx_description
1 polymer ?
#
loop_
_entity_poly.entity_id
_entity_poly.type
_entity_poly.pdbx_seq_one_letter_code
_entity_poly.pdbx_strand_id
1 'polypeptide(L)'
;MVLFRLINLQTKTWAGEISKMLLLKLRTLAGDRLFELHETQEDNLILSKQLEDLQGQLKDDNYIFTSKPYTILSDQLHHLNAEIERYKGLVEVLQNDKNQFLQREKEMCAKGESVDNVKQSITAYEAKIEELEHQILKSMAEKNDLEIKVEESLQDSGKKDFKDEIHVMAAALSKEMEMMENHLNRSKDAASEALALREEAESLRTLLAKKISEQKEISDRYNTQVSEIKSLKELIETLEKENQELEFIVDMYGKECSESRTITEIKESENQARKQAEYLRTSLEEHSLELRVKAANEAETACQRSLCIAEAELEELRTDVDASERDVLELKEAIRIKEAEGDAYISEIETIGQAYEDMQTQNQHLLQQVADRDDFNIKLVSDSVKTKQASASLLSEKHLLQKQLHQVNSSLESSKQKLARGEEQMKAYVAQAIKTSSENRHHAITIEKTLLEVSEAEKELKWLRSAVGSSEKEYEQNQKKIAELRTELERERSEKRKLEEEYEEVKNEVMELTSENEEATIQKLQDEINDCKAILKCGVCFDRPKEVVITKCFHLFCSTCIQRNLELRHRKCPGCGTPFGQNDVREVKI
;
A
#
# COMPACT_ATOMS: atom_id res chain seq x y z
N MET A 1 -69.58 -130.83 24.37
CA MET A 1 -68.13 -130.61 24.14
C MET A 1 -67.78 -129.99 22.78
N VAL A 2 -68.38 -130.38 21.65
CA VAL A 2 -67.95 -129.92 20.31
C VAL A 2 -67.93 -128.39 20.14
N LEU A 3 -69.01 -127.68 20.49
CA LEU A 3 -69.12 -126.21 20.38
C LEU A 3 -67.92 -125.46 21.01
N PHE A 4 -67.46 -125.91 22.17
CA PHE A 4 -66.39 -125.25 22.93
C PHE A 4 -65.02 -125.34 22.24
N ARG A 5 -64.80 -126.33 21.37
CA ARG A 5 -63.58 -126.42 20.53
C ARG A 5 -63.66 -125.50 19.31
N LEU A 6 -64.83 -125.41 18.66
CA LEU A 6 -65.05 -124.50 17.53
C LEU A 6 -64.86 -123.04 17.94
N ILE A 7 -65.52 -122.60 19.02
CA ILE A 7 -65.40 -121.22 19.53
C ILE A 7 -63.94 -120.87 19.87
N ASN A 8 -63.19 -121.76 20.53
CA ASN A 8 -61.80 -121.54 20.92
C ASN A 8 -60.82 -121.58 19.73
N LEU A 9 -61.17 -122.24 18.63
CA LEU A 9 -60.40 -122.15 17.38
C LEU A 9 -60.66 -120.80 16.69
N GLN A 10 -61.93 -120.39 16.64
CA GLN A 10 -62.40 -119.20 15.93
C GLN A 10 -62.01 -117.90 16.64
N THR A 11 -61.95 -117.88 17.98
CA THR A 11 -61.37 -116.74 18.73
C THR A 11 -59.86 -116.64 18.55
N LYS A 12 -59.15 -117.77 18.37
CA LYS A 12 -57.70 -117.75 18.08
C LYS A 12 -57.39 -117.23 16.68
N THR A 13 -58.19 -117.56 15.67
CA THR A 13 -58.02 -116.97 14.32
C THR A 13 -58.32 -115.46 14.34
N TRP A 14 -59.44 -115.04 14.96
CA TRP A 14 -59.77 -113.62 15.12
C TRP A 14 -58.70 -112.84 15.89
N ALA A 15 -58.18 -113.39 17.00
CA ALA A 15 -57.08 -112.77 17.74
C ALA A 15 -55.79 -112.68 16.90
N GLY A 16 -55.50 -113.68 16.07
CA GLY A 16 -54.38 -113.66 15.13
C GLY A 16 -54.53 -112.63 14.02
N GLU A 17 -55.75 -112.42 13.50
CA GLU A 17 -56.04 -111.42 12.48
C GLU A 17 -56.02 -109.99 13.05
N ILE A 18 -56.60 -109.77 14.23
CA ILE A 18 -56.50 -108.49 14.96
C ILE A 18 -55.03 -108.19 15.30
N SER A 19 -54.26 -109.19 15.74
CA SER A 19 -52.83 -109.03 16.03
C SER A 19 -52.02 -108.70 14.77
N LYS A 20 -52.29 -109.34 13.62
CA LYS A 20 -51.70 -108.97 12.32
C LYS A 20 -52.07 -107.55 11.89
N MET A 21 -53.32 -107.13 12.08
CA MET A 21 -53.79 -105.79 11.74
C MET A 21 -53.12 -104.72 12.64
N LEU A 22 -52.99 -104.98 13.94
CA LEU A 22 -52.23 -104.12 14.85
C LEU A 22 -50.75 -104.05 14.46
N LEU A 23 -50.11 -105.20 14.16
CA LEU A 23 -48.72 -105.23 13.70
C LEU A 23 -48.53 -104.45 12.39
N LEU A 24 -49.46 -104.55 11.44
CA LEU A 24 -49.41 -103.78 10.20
C LEU A 24 -49.55 -102.28 10.47
N LYS A 25 -50.51 -101.86 11.30
CA LYS A 25 -50.73 -100.44 11.65
C LYS A 25 -49.60 -99.84 12.49
N LEU A 26 -48.98 -100.64 13.37
CA LEU A 26 -47.76 -100.25 14.08
C LEU A 26 -46.57 -100.15 13.12
N ARG A 27 -46.49 -101.01 12.10
CA ARG A 27 -45.42 -100.97 11.09
C ARG A 27 -45.56 -99.78 10.14
N THR A 28 -46.78 -99.39 9.74
CA THR A 28 -46.99 -98.15 8.98
C THR A 28 -46.64 -96.94 9.84
N LEU A 29 -47.21 -96.83 11.06
CA LEU A 29 -46.91 -95.71 11.97
C LEU A 29 -45.42 -95.57 12.30
N ALA A 30 -44.69 -96.69 12.44
CA ALA A 30 -43.24 -96.66 12.61
C ALA A 30 -42.49 -96.24 11.33
N GLY A 31 -43.01 -96.57 10.14
CA GLY A 31 -42.50 -96.09 8.86
C GLY A 31 -42.74 -94.58 8.67
N ASP A 32 -43.96 -94.13 8.92
CA ASP A 32 -44.36 -92.71 8.88
C ASP A 32 -43.48 -91.89 9.83
N ARG A 33 -43.28 -92.35 11.07
CA ARG A 33 -42.43 -91.68 12.06
C ARG A 33 -40.93 -91.75 11.76
N LEU A 34 -40.48 -92.75 10.99
CA LEU A 34 -39.12 -92.78 10.45
C LEU A 34 -38.94 -91.82 9.27
N PHE A 35 -39.98 -91.59 8.46
CA PHE A 35 -39.98 -90.60 7.39
C PHE A 35 -39.93 -89.17 7.96
N GLU A 36 -40.81 -88.84 8.92
CA GLU A 36 -40.76 -87.55 9.65
C GLU A 36 -39.38 -87.30 10.30
N LEU A 37 -38.75 -88.36 10.83
CA LEU A 37 -37.42 -88.28 11.43
C LEU A 37 -36.31 -88.05 10.37
N HIS A 38 -36.46 -88.61 9.16
CA HIS A 38 -35.52 -88.37 8.06
C HIS A 38 -35.66 -86.94 7.51
N GLU A 39 -36.90 -86.50 7.26
CA GLU A 39 -37.21 -85.15 6.77
C GLU A 39 -36.68 -84.08 7.75
N THR A 40 -36.93 -84.24 9.05
CA THR A 40 -36.38 -83.33 10.08
C THR A 40 -34.86 -83.45 10.27
N GLN A 41 -34.23 -84.58 9.94
CA GLN A 41 -32.76 -84.70 9.90
C GLN A 41 -32.17 -83.97 8.69
N GLU A 42 -32.83 -84.03 7.54
CA GLU A 42 -32.41 -83.35 6.31
C GLU A 42 -32.54 -81.82 6.43
N ASP A 43 -33.64 -81.32 7.00
CA ASP A 43 -33.80 -79.91 7.38
C ASP A 43 -32.71 -79.44 8.36
N ASN A 44 -32.42 -80.22 9.41
CA ASN A 44 -31.37 -79.88 10.36
C ASN A 44 -29.98 -79.88 9.70
N LEU A 45 -29.73 -80.75 8.71
CA LEU A 45 -28.47 -80.75 7.95
C LEU A 45 -28.34 -79.51 7.06
N ILE A 46 -29.43 -79.09 6.39
CA ILE A 46 -29.48 -77.87 5.58
C ILE A 46 -29.24 -76.63 6.46
N LEU A 47 -29.94 -76.52 7.60
CA LEU A 47 -29.77 -75.42 8.55
C LEU A 47 -28.38 -75.40 9.18
N SER A 48 -27.82 -76.57 9.55
CA SER A 48 -26.45 -76.67 10.08
C SER A 48 -25.43 -76.19 9.05
N LYS A 49 -25.57 -76.58 7.78
CA LYS A 49 -24.69 -76.11 6.70
C LYS A 49 -24.82 -74.61 6.45
N GLN A 50 -26.03 -74.06 6.46
CA GLN A 50 -26.24 -72.62 6.35
C GLN A 50 -25.59 -71.85 7.51
N LEU A 51 -25.61 -72.41 8.72
CA LEU A 51 -24.91 -71.85 9.89
C LEU A 51 -23.38 -71.94 9.74
N GLU A 52 -22.83 -73.03 9.19
CA GLU A 52 -21.40 -73.15 8.87
C GLU A 52 -20.97 -72.15 7.78
N ASP A 53 -21.73 -72.03 6.70
CA ASP A 53 -21.47 -71.06 5.61
C ASP A 53 -21.49 -69.61 6.13
N LEU A 54 -22.48 -69.25 6.98
CA LEU A 54 -22.56 -67.95 7.64
C LEU A 54 -21.44 -67.74 8.67
N GLN A 55 -21.04 -68.77 9.42
CA GLN A 55 -19.93 -68.67 10.37
C GLN A 55 -18.57 -68.57 9.65
N GLY A 56 -18.44 -69.15 8.45
CA GLY A 56 -17.30 -68.95 7.57
C GLY A 56 -17.21 -67.50 7.08
N GLN A 57 -18.32 -66.96 6.56
CA GLN A 57 -18.42 -65.55 6.16
C GLN A 57 -18.09 -64.58 7.32
N LEU A 58 -18.56 -64.87 8.54
CA LEU A 58 -18.26 -64.08 9.74
C LEU A 58 -16.83 -64.26 10.30
N LYS A 59 -16.01 -65.13 9.71
CA LYS A 59 -14.59 -65.35 10.07
C LYS A 59 -13.62 -64.93 8.96
N ASP A 60 -14.09 -64.63 7.76
CA ASP A 60 -13.25 -64.07 6.70
C ASP A 60 -13.21 -62.55 6.81
N ASP A 61 -12.07 -62.03 7.29
CA ASP A 61 -11.82 -60.58 7.38
C ASP A 61 -12.03 -59.87 6.02
N ASN A 62 -11.78 -60.54 4.88
CA ASN A 62 -12.01 -59.96 3.56
C ASN A 62 -13.51 -59.79 3.27
N TYR A 63 -14.35 -60.74 3.69
CA TYR A 63 -15.80 -60.61 3.61
C TYR A 63 -16.32 -59.52 4.55
N ILE A 64 -15.74 -59.39 5.75
CA ILE A 64 -16.05 -58.29 6.68
C ILE A 64 -15.69 -56.93 6.04
N PHE A 65 -14.48 -56.76 5.50
CA PHE A 65 -14.04 -55.50 4.90
C PHE A 65 -14.75 -55.14 3.59
N THR A 66 -15.22 -56.12 2.82
CA THR A 66 -16.06 -55.91 1.63
C THR A 66 -17.56 -55.84 1.97
N SER A 67 -17.96 -56.09 3.21
CA SER A 67 -19.37 -56.03 3.63
C SER A 67 -19.90 -54.60 3.57
N LYS A 68 -21.11 -54.44 3.02
CA LYS A 68 -21.78 -53.14 2.87
C LYS A 68 -21.85 -52.29 4.17
N PRO A 69 -22.04 -52.87 5.38
CA PRO A 69 -21.96 -52.09 6.63
C PRO A 69 -20.55 -51.55 6.90
N TYR A 70 -19.51 -52.35 6.66
CA TYR A 70 -18.12 -51.90 6.86
C TYR A 70 -17.72 -50.83 5.85
N THR A 71 -18.05 -50.99 4.57
CA THR A 71 -17.70 -49.97 3.55
C THR A 71 -18.34 -48.62 3.87
N ILE A 72 -19.64 -48.60 4.25
CA ILE A 72 -20.33 -47.37 4.66
C ILE A 72 -19.64 -46.71 5.87
N LEU A 73 -19.21 -47.49 6.87
CA LEU A 73 -18.51 -46.95 8.03
C LEU A 73 -17.09 -46.46 7.67
N SER A 74 -16.41 -47.13 6.75
CA SER A 74 -15.09 -46.75 6.23
C SER A 74 -15.16 -45.44 5.43
N ASP A 75 -16.15 -45.29 4.56
CA ASP A 75 -16.43 -44.07 3.80
C ASP A 75 -16.74 -42.88 4.74
N GLN A 76 -17.54 -43.11 5.79
CA GLN A 76 -17.84 -42.11 6.82
C GLN A 76 -16.58 -41.71 7.61
N LEU A 77 -15.74 -42.68 8.00
CA LEU A 77 -14.46 -42.40 8.66
C LEU A 77 -13.50 -41.64 7.73
N HIS A 78 -13.47 -41.95 6.44
CA HIS A 78 -12.64 -41.23 5.48
C HIS A 78 -13.12 -39.78 5.29
N HIS A 79 -14.44 -39.56 5.18
CA HIS A 79 -15.04 -38.22 5.14
C HIS A 79 -14.69 -37.40 6.38
N LEU A 80 -14.89 -37.96 7.58
CA LEU A 80 -14.60 -37.27 8.84
C LEU A 80 -13.10 -36.93 8.99
N ASN A 81 -12.20 -37.82 8.56
CA ASN A 81 -10.77 -37.53 8.53
C ASN A 81 -10.42 -36.41 7.54
N ALA A 82 -11.01 -36.42 6.33
CA ALA A 82 -10.81 -35.35 5.35
C ALA A 82 -11.32 -33.98 5.85
N GLU A 83 -12.42 -33.96 6.60
CA GLU A 83 -12.89 -32.74 7.28
C GLU A 83 -11.95 -32.30 8.41
N ILE A 84 -11.43 -33.23 9.22
CA ILE A 84 -10.45 -32.92 10.27
C ILE A 84 -9.19 -32.28 9.68
N GLU A 85 -8.63 -32.80 8.59
CA GLU A 85 -7.48 -32.17 7.92
C GLU A 85 -7.83 -30.81 7.32
N ARG A 86 -9.05 -30.64 6.75
CA ARG A 86 -9.54 -29.33 6.28
C ARG A 86 -9.63 -28.31 7.42
N TYR A 87 -10.11 -28.73 8.59
CA TYR A 87 -10.19 -27.85 9.78
C TYR A 87 -8.81 -27.56 10.38
N LYS A 88 -7.87 -28.51 10.40
CA LYS A 88 -6.47 -28.27 10.80
C LYS A 88 -5.82 -27.20 9.91
N GLY A 89 -5.90 -27.35 8.59
CA GLY A 89 -5.35 -26.36 7.64
C GLY A 89 -5.96 -24.97 7.81
N LEU A 90 -7.27 -24.88 8.10
CA LEU A 90 -7.92 -23.60 8.42
C LEU A 90 -7.40 -23.01 9.75
N VAL A 91 -7.18 -23.82 10.79
CA VAL A 91 -6.60 -23.38 12.06
C VAL A 91 -5.16 -22.89 11.89
N GLU A 92 -4.34 -23.56 11.07
CA GLU A 92 -2.97 -23.12 10.75
C GLU A 92 -2.95 -21.77 10.03
N VAL A 93 -3.83 -21.55 9.04
CA VAL A 93 -3.98 -20.25 8.36
C VAL A 93 -4.42 -19.16 9.34
N LEU A 94 -5.45 -19.41 10.17
CA LEU A 94 -5.94 -18.45 11.16
C LEU A 94 -4.89 -18.12 12.23
N GLN A 95 -4.07 -19.10 12.64
CA GLN A 95 -2.97 -18.89 13.59
C GLN A 95 -1.82 -18.09 12.95
N ASN A 96 -1.52 -18.30 11.67
CA ASN A 96 -0.56 -17.49 10.93
C ASN A 96 -1.05 -16.04 10.73
N ASP A 97 -2.32 -15.85 10.38
CA ASP A 97 -2.91 -14.51 10.24
C ASP A 97 -2.94 -13.78 11.59
N LYS A 98 -3.31 -14.45 12.69
CA LYS A 98 -3.19 -13.92 14.06
C LYS A 98 -1.77 -13.44 14.37
N ASN A 99 -0.74 -14.21 14.00
CA ASN A 99 0.65 -13.81 14.21
C ASN A 99 1.02 -12.56 13.38
N GLN A 100 0.57 -12.47 12.13
CA GLN A 100 0.75 -11.27 11.31
C GLN A 100 0.03 -10.04 11.89
N PHE A 101 -1.19 -10.20 12.40
CA PHE A 101 -1.92 -9.10 13.05
C PHE A 101 -1.22 -8.63 14.32
N LEU A 102 -0.74 -9.54 15.18
CA LEU A 102 0.03 -9.20 16.37
C LEU A 102 1.36 -8.51 16.05
N GLN A 103 2.00 -8.84 14.92
CA GLN A 103 3.17 -8.10 14.44
C GLN A 103 2.79 -6.68 13.99
N ARG A 104 1.75 -6.53 13.15
CA ARG A 104 1.27 -5.23 12.69
C ARG A 104 0.83 -4.32 13.84
N GLU A 105 0.20 -4.89 14.87
CA GLU A 105 -0.17 -4.20 16.11
C GLU A 105 1.07 -3.60 16.81
N LYS A 106 2.11 -4.41 17.04
CA LYS A 106 3.38 -3.93 17.62
C LYS A 106 4.06 -2.86 16.76
N GLU A 107 4.07 -3.02 15.44
CA GLU A 107 4.59 -2.01 14.52
C GLU A 107 3.80 -0.70 14.57
N MET A 108 2.49 -0.74 14.84
CA MET A 108 1.65 0.45 15.01
C MET A 108 1.82 1.09 16.40
N CYS A 109 2.01 0.31 17.47
CA CYS A 109 2.36 0.83 18.79
C CYS A 109 3.69 1.60 18.76
N ALA A 110 4.74 1.01 18.18
CA ALA A 110 6.05 1.67 18.05
C ALA A 110 5.98 2.95 17.19
N LYS A 111 5.12 2.98 16.17
CA LYS A 111 4.82 4.21 15.41
C LYS A 111 4.10 5.25 16.26
N GLY A 112 3.14 4.85 17.09
CA GLY A 112 2.47 5.71 18.07
C GLY A 112 3.46 6.38 19.02
N GLU A 113 4.32 5.59 19.65
CA GLU A 113 5.41 6.08 20.53
C GLU A 113 6.32 7.08 19.80
N SER A 114 6.70 6.80 18.54
CA SER A 114 7.50 7.73 17.74
C SER A 114 6.77 9.05 17.44
N VAL A 115 5.45 9.01 17.20
CA VAL A 115 4.62 10.18 16.96
C VAL A 115 4.47 11.02 18.23
N ASP A 116 4.34 10.39 19.40
CA ASP A 116 4.24 11.12 20.67
C ASP A 116 5.57 11.75 21.09
N ASN A 117 6.71 11.11 20.80
CA ASN A 117 8.04 11.73 20.92
C ASN A 117 8.20 12.96 19.98
N VAL A 118 7.66 12.89 18.76
CA VAL A 118 7.63 14.04 17.83
C VAL A 118 6.73 15.15 18.35
N LYS A 119 5.56 14.85 18.92
CA LYS A 119 4.68 15.86 19.56
C LYS A 119 5.40 16.56 20.73
N GLN A 120 6.04 15.81 21.61
CA GLN A 120 6.81 16.38 22.74
C GLN A 120 7.91 17.32 22.22
N SER A 121 8.62 16.91 21.16
CA SER A 121 9.63 17.74 20.49
C SER A 121 9.03 19.03 19.92
N ILE A 122 7.88 18.95 19.26
CA ILE A 122 7.14 20.12 18.73
C ILE A 122 6.76 21.07 19.87
N THR A 123 6.15 20.57 20.95
CA THR A 123 5.76 21.43 22.09
C THR A 123 6.96 22.09 22.79
N ALA A 124 8.13 21.45 22.77
CA ALA A 124 9.37 22.05 23.29
C ALA A 124 9.91 23.16 22.37
N TYR A 125 9.77 23.03 21.04
CA TYR A 125 10.09 24.09 20.10
C TYR A 125 9.08 25.24 20.13
N GLU A 126 7.78 24.96 20.28
CA GLU A 126 6.72 25.98 20.44
C GLU A 126 6.99 26.84 21.68
N ALA A 127 7.23 26.23 22.85
CA ALA A 127 7.61 26.96 24.06
C ALA A 127 8.92 27.77 23.92
N LYS A 128 9.87 27.29 23.11
CA LYS A 128 11.11 28.04 22.82
C LYS A 128 10.89 29.22 21.87
N ILE A 129 9.92 29.12 20.95
CA ILE A 129 9.49 30.23 20.10
C ILE A 129 8.82 31.31 20.96
N GLU A 130 7.88 30.95 21.84
CA GLU A 130 7.24 31.89 22.77
C GLU A 130 8.27 32.62 23.66
N GLU A 131 9.29 31.92 24.16
CA GLU A 131 10.39 32.52 24.94
C GLU A 131 11.20 33.56 24.12
N LEU A 132 11.48 33.25 22.85
CA LEU A 132 12.23 34.13 21.94
C LEU A 132 11.39 35.34 21.50
N GLU A 133 10.10 35.15 21.22
CA GLU A 133 9.16 36.24 20.93
C GLU A 133 9.05 37.20 22.13
N HIS A 134 8.98 36.67 23.36
CA HIS A 134 9.00 37.49 24.57
C HIS A 134 10.32 38.27 24.75
N GLN A 135 11.47 37.66 24.41
CA GLN A 135 12.76 38.37 24.41
C GLN A 135 12.81 39.49 23.37
N ILE A 136 12.30 39.24 22.15
CA ILE A 136 12.21 40.26 21.09
C ILE A 136 11.32 41.43 21.53
N LEU A 137 10.15 41.16 22.11
CA LEU A 137 9.25 42.20 22.65
C LEU A 137 9.90 43.00 23.78
N LYS A 138 10.68 42.36 24.65
CA LYS A 138 11.44 43.03 25.71
C LYS A 138 12.51 43.97 25.13
N SER A 139 13.31 43.50 24.18
CA SER A 139 14.34 44.35 23.55
C SER A 139 13.75 45.45 22.65
N MET A 140 12.56 45.26 22.10
CA MET A 140 11.79 46.34 21.45
C MET A 140 11.35 47.42 22.46
N ALA A 141 10.86 47.03 23.64
CA ALA A 141 10.53 47.98 24.69
C ALA A 141 11.79 48.75 25.18
N GLU A 142 12.89 48.04 25.41
CA GLU A 142 14.18 48.63 25.79
C GLU A 142 14.72 49.60 24.73
N LYS A 143 14.56 49.28 23.43
CA LYS A 143 14.87 50.23 22.34
C LYS A 143 13.99 51.47 22.44
N ASN A 144 12.67 51.32 22.55
CA ASN A 144 11.74 52.44 22.58
C ASN A 144 12.01 53.37 23.78
N ASP A 145 12.30 52.80 24.96
CA ASP A 145 12.68 53.56 26.15
C ASP A 145 13.99 54.35 25.99
N LEU A 146 14.93 53.87 25.18
CA LEU A 146 16.17 54.58 24.83
C LEU A 146 15.92 55.65 23.77
N GLU A 147 15.08 55.35 22.78
CA GLU A 147 14.69 56.26 21.70
C GLU A 147 13.90 57.46 22.24
N ILE A 148 13.02 57.23 23.21
CA ILE A 148 12.33 58.31 23.98
C ILE A 148 13.34 59.17 24.73
N LYS A 149 14.31 58.59 25.47
CA LYS A 149 15.34 59.36 26.20
C LYS A 149 16.24 60.17 25.26
N VAL A 150 16.49 59.68 24.05
CA VAL A 150 17.20 60.44 23.00
C VAL A 150 16.32 61.59 22.48
N GLU A 151 15.03 61.38 22.22
CA GLU A 151 14.12 62.46 21.79
C GLU A 151 13.92 63.52 22.88
N GLU A 152 13.80 63.11 24.15
CA GLU A 152 13.72 63.99 25.34
C GLU A 152 15.00 64.83 25.50
N SER A 153 16.18 64.19 25.51
CA SER A 153 17.45 64.93 25.63
C SER A 153 17.73 65.84 24.42
N LEU A 154 17.26 65.46 23.23
CA LEU A 154 17.26 66.34 22.05
C LEU A 154 16.27 67.51 22.20
N GLN A 155 15.15 67.38 22.92
CA GLN A 155 14.22 68.49 23.19
C GLN A 155 14.72 69.44 24.28
N ASP A 156 15.32 68.92 25.36
CA ASP A 156 15.94 69.72 26.41
C ASP A 156 17.19 70.47 25.91
N SER A 157 17.93 69.92 24.94
CA SER A 157 18.89 70.69 24.14
C SER A 157 18.13 71.65 23.20
N GLY A 158 17.85 72.87 23.66
CA GLY A 158 16.98 73.84 22.99
C GLY A 158 17.20 73.94 21.48
N LYS A 159 16.29 73.37 20.68
CA LYS A 159 16.43 73.14 19.24
C LYS A 159 16.43 74.43 18.40
N LYS A 160 17.56 75.15 18.42
CA LYS A 160 17.99 76.08 17.36
C LYS A 160 19.46 75.85 17.01
N ASP A 161 20.34 76.02 17.98
CA ASP A 161 21.78 76.11 17.73
C ASP A 161 22.34 74.81 17.14
N PHE A 162 21.97 73.64 17.67
CA PHE A 162 22.45 72.33 17.20
C PHE A 162 22.27 72.07 15.69
N LYS A 163 21.22 72.61 15.05
CA LYS A 163 21.01 72.43 13.61
C LYS A 163 21.93 73.34 12.80
N ASP A 164 22.09 74.58 13.25
CA ASP A 164 22.95 75.56 12.60
C ASP A 164 24.43 75.19 12.84
N GLU A 165 24.78 74.64 14.02
CA GLU A 165 26.07 74.00 14.32
C GLU A 165 26.36 72.81 13.41
N ILE A 166 25.42 71.89 13.19
CA ILE A 166 25.60 70.79 12.21
C ILE A 166 25.79 71.34 10.78
N HIS A 167 25.11 72.44 10.42
CA HIS A 167 25.35 73.10 9.14
C HIS A 167 26.72 73.79 9.05
N VAL A 168 27.18 74.42 10.14
CA VAL A 168 28.52 75.02 10.25
C VAL A 168 29.60 73.94 10.23
N MET A 169 29.41 72.81 10.91
CA MET A 169 30.32 71.66 10.87
C MET A 169 30.35 71.01 9.48
N ALA A 170 29.20 70.86 8.81
CA ALA A 170 29.16 70.35 7.43
C ALA A 170 29.82 71.30 6.43
N ALA A 171 29.65 72.62 6.60
CA ALA A 171 30.31 73.64 5.78
C ALA A 171 31.82 73.72 6.08
N ALA A 172 32.22 73.57 7.34
CA ALA A 172 33.62 73.48 7.75
C ALA A 172 34.27 72.23 7.16
N LEU A 173 33.69 71.03 7.33
CA LEU A 173 34.18 69.78 6.74
C LEU A 173 34.25 69.85 5.21
N SER A 174 33.27 70.45 4.54
CA SER A 174 33.31 70.67 3.08
C SER A 174 34.49 71.57 2.68
N LYS A 175 34.82 72.57 3.50
CA LYS A 175 35.93 73.50 3.28
C LYS A 175 37.29 72.94 3.69
N GLU A 176 37.35 72.10 4.71
CA GLU A 176 38.51 71.27 5.08
C GLU A 176 38.85 70.31 3.94
N MET A 177 37.84 69.66 3.35
CA MET A 177 38.00 68.83 2.14
C MET A 177 38.46 69.66 0.93
N GLU A 178 37.89 70.85 0.70
CA GLU A 178 38.36 71.76 -0.35
C GLU A 178 39.81 72.20 -0.12
N MET A 179 40.21 72.48 1.12
CA MET A 179 41.59 72.81 1.49
C MET A 179 42.54 71.61 1.32
N MET A 180 42.12 70.40 1.69
CA MET A 180 42.90 69.17 1.47
C MET A 180 43.04 68.83 -0.02
N GLU A 181 42.00 68.98 -0.82
CA GLU A 181 42.05 68.81 -2.28
C GLU A 181 43.04 69.82 -2.90
N ASN A 182 42.98 71.09 -2.49
CA ASN A 182 43.95 72.12 -2.89
C ASN A 182 45.38 71.83 -2.40
N HIS A 183 45.55 71.31 -1.18
CA HIS A 183 46.86 70.93 -0.65
C HIS A 183 47.44 69.73 -1.40
N LEU A 184 46.63 68.72 -1.68
CA LEU A 184 46.99 67.54 -2.45
C LEU A 184 47.39 67.91 -3.88
N ASN A 185 46.68 68.85 -4.51
CA ASN A 185 47.03 69.32 -5.85
C ASN A 185 48.33 70.15 -5.84
N ARG A 186 48.53 71.06 -4.88
CA ARG A 186 49.83 71.72 -4.67
C ARG A 186 50.98 70.73 -4.41
N SER A 187 50.71 69.64 -3.69
CA SER A 187 51.69 68.58 -3.44
C SER A 187 52.04 67.80 -4.72
N LYS A 188 51.07 67.57 -5.63
CA LYS A 188 51.32 66.99 -6.96
C LYS A 188 52.13 67.95 -7.84
N ASP A 189 51.82 69.24 -7.81
CA ASP A 189 52.54 70.27 -8.57
C ASP A 189 54.00 70.37 -8.09
N ALA A 190 54.21 70.49 -6.77
CA ALA A 190 55.53 70.50 -6.16
C ALA A 190 56.32 69.20 -6.38
N ALA A 191 55.67 68.03 -6.36
CA ALA A 191 56.32 66.77 -6.70
C ALA A 191 56.70 66.68 -8.19
N SER A 192 55.93 67.31 -9.08
CA SER A 192 56.23 67.40 -10.52
C SER A 192 57.39 68.36 -10.79
N GLU A 193 57.43 69.50 -10.08
CA GLU A 193 58.55 70.44 -10.11
C GLU A 193 59.83 69.82 -9.53
N ALA A 194 59.73 69.09 -8.41
CA ALA A 194 60.85 68.34 -7.84
C ALA A 194 61.36 67.23 -8.76
N LEU A 195 60.49 66.61 -9.58
CA LEU A 195 60.92 65.67 -10.63
C LEU A 195 61.66 66.40 -11.76
N ALA A 196 61.14 67.53 -12.25
CA ALA A 196 61.81 68.33 -13.28
C ALA A 196 63.19 68.85 -12.82
N LEU A 197 63.28 69.38 -11.60
CA LEU A 197 64.53 69.81 -10.97
C LEU A 197 65.50 68.64 -10.74
N ARG A 198 64.99 67.42 -10.52
CA ARG A 198 65.82 66.21 -10.40
C ARG A 198 66.36 65.76 -11.76
N GLU A 199 65.57 65.82 -12.83
CA GLU A 199 66.04 65.57 -14.19
C GLU A 199 67.08 66.61 -14.63
N GLU A 200 66.87 67.90 -14.30
CA GLU A 200 67.86 68.94 -14.51
C GLU A 200 69.13 68.73 -13.67
N ALA A 201 69.02 68.29 -12.41
CA ALA A 201 70.17 67.92 -11.58
C ALA A 201 70.94 66.71 -12.14
N GLU A 202 70.27 65.72 -12.73
CA GLU A 202 70.92 64.58 -13.41
C GLU A 202 71.63 65.03 -14.70
N SER A 203 71.03 65.95 -15.45
CA SER A 203 71.66 66.63 -16.60
C SER A 203 72.91 67.42 -16.19
N LEU A 204 72.81 68.23 -15.13
CA LEU A 204 73.93 68.99 -14.58
C LEU A 204 75.03 68.08 -14.01
N ARG A 205 74.69 66.94 -13.39
CA ARG A 205 75.65 65.92 -12.95
C ARG A 205 76.40 65.27 -14.11
N THR A 206 75.71 64.91 -15.20
CA THR A 206 76.38 64.34 -16.38
C THR A 206 77.26 65.37 -17.10
N LEU A 207 76.83 66.64 -17.15
CA LEU A 207 77.66 67.76 -17.62
C LEU A 207 78.88 67.99 -16.71
N LEU A 208 78.72 67.93 -15.39
CA LEU A 208 79.82 68.04 -14.42
C LEU A 208 80.80 66.88 -14.54
N ALA A 209 80.32 65.64 -14.67
CA ALA A 209 81.16 64.47 -14.90
C ALA A 209 81.99 64.61 -16.19
N LYS A 210 81.38 65.14 -17.27
CA LYS A 210 82.12 65.50 -18.48
C LYS A 210 83.17 66.58 -18.22
N LYS A 211 82.84 67.65 -17.49
CA LYS A 211 83.81 68.71 -17.13
C LYS A 211 84.95 68.22 -16.26
N ILE A 212 84.70 67.25 -15.37
CA ILE A 212 85.75 66.58 -14.58
C ILE A 212 86.65 65.73 -15.50
N SER A 213 86.12 65.06 -16.53
CA SER A 213 86.94 64.36 -17.51
C SER A 213 87.80 65.30 -18.36
N GLU A 214 87.23 66.43 -18.83
CA GLU A 214 87.97 67.48 -19.56
C GLU A 214 89.07 68.11 -18.67
N GLN A 215 88.76 68.39 -17.39
CA GLN A 215 89.75 68.88 -16.41
C GLN A 215 90.86 67.86 -16.17
N LYS A 216 90.54 66.55 -16.15
CA LYS A 216 91.53 65.49 -15.99
C LYS A 216 92.45 65.40 -17.21
N GLU A 217 91.93 65.43 -18.44
CA GLU A 217 92.76 65.49 -19.66
C GLU A 217 93.68 66.72 -19.67
N ILE A 218 93.19 67.88 -19.23
CA ILE A 218 94.00 69.10 -19.09
C ILE A 218 95.08 68.94 -18.00
N SER A 219 94.75 68.32 -16.88
CA SER A 219 95.70 68.04 -15.79
C SER A 219 96.79 67.04 -16.21
N ASP A 220 96.41 65.95 -16.89
CA ASP A 220 97.35 64.95 -17.41
C ASP A 220 98.28 65.57 -18.47
N ARG A 221 97.76 66.45 -19.34
CA ARG A 221 98.59 67.26 -20.27
C ARG A 221 99.52 68.24 -19.56
N TYR A 222 99.04 68.93 -18.52
CA TYR A 222 99.87 69.80 -17.69
C TYR A 222 100.99 69.02 -17.01
N ASN A 223 100.70 67.83 -16.48
CA ASN A 223 101.69 66.94 -15.86
C ASN A 223 102.77 66.50 -16.86
N THR A 224 102.41 66.19 -18.11
CA THR A 224 103.43 65.95 -19.16
C THR A 224 104.29 67.19 -19.43
N GLN A 225 103.71 68.38 -19.53
CA GLN A 225 104.48 69.62 -19.73
C GLN A 225 105.39 69.95 -18.52
N VAL A 226 104.95 69.66 -17.29
CA VAL A 226 105.80 69.78 -16.10
C VAL A 226 106.97 68.79 -16.11
N SER A 227 106.80 67.59 -16.68
CA SER A 227 107.92 66.66 -16.89
C SER A 227 108.90 67.13 -17.97
N GLU A 228 108.42 67.73 -19.06
CA GLU A 228 109.26 68.37 -20.08
C GLU A 228 110.05 69.54 -19.46
N ILE A 229 109.39 70.41 -18.69
CA ILE A 229 110.03 71.54 -17.97
C ILE A 229 111.08 71.05 -16.97
N LYS A 230 110.89 69.89 -16.32
CA LYS A 230 111.95 69.29 -15.47
C LYS A 230 113.17 68.88 -16.28
N SER A 231 113.01 68.20 -17.42
CA SER A 231 114.13 67.83 -18.28
C SER A 231 114.87 69.05 -18.86
N LEU A 232 114.15 70.13 -19.16
CA LEU A 232 114.74 71.41 -19.58
C LEU A 232 115.48 72.13 -18.43
N LYS A 233 115.07 71.94 -17.18
CA LYS A 233 115.80 72.46 -16.02
C LYS A 233 117.09 71.68 -15.73
N GLU A 234 117.08 70.36 -15.86
CA GLU A 234 118.32 69.56 -15.77
C GLU A 234 119.33 69.98 -16.85
N LEU A 235 118.86 70.33 -18.06
CA LEU A 235 119.70 70.86 -19.14
C LEU A 235 120.26 72.27 -18.84
N ILE A 236 119.52 73.12 -18.12
CA ILE A 236 120.03 74.43 -17.65
C ILE A 236 121.04 74.24 -16.52
N GLU A 237 120.79 73.35 -15.56
CA GLU A 237 121.69 73.09 -14.42
C GLU A 237 123.03 72.45 -14.85
N THR A 238 123.09 71.81 -16.03
CA THR A 238 124.35 71.43 -16.67
C THR A 238 125.10 72.62 -17.29
N LEU A 239 124.39 73.56 -17.92
CA LEU A 239 125.01 74.74 -18.54
C LEU A 239 125.47 75.78 -17.50
N GLU A 240 124.77 75.91 -16.37
CA GLU A 240 125.19 76.81 -15.28
C GLU A 240 126.49 76.33 -14.61
N LYS A 241 126.75 75.02 -14.58
CA LYS A 241 128.02 74.45 -14.10
C LYS A 241 129.19 74.75 -15.06
N GLU A 242 128.97 74.71 -16.36
CA GLU A 242 129.97 75.14 -17.36
C GLU A 242 130.28 76.64 -17.26
N ASN A 243 129.34 77.46 -16.80
CA ASN A 243 129.52 78.91 -16.67
C ASN A 243 130.28 79.30 -15.38
N GLN A 244 130.11 78.54 -14.29
CA GLN A 244 130.80 78.81 -13.01
C GLN A 244 132.33 78.57 -13.05
N GLU A 245 132.84 77.80 -14.02
CA GLU A 245 134.29 77.61 -14.18
C GLU A 245 135.03 78.86 -14.73
N LEU A 246 134.31 79.88 -15.22
CA LEU A 246 134.90 81.08 -15.83
C LEU A 246 134.97 82.31 -14.91
N GLU A 247 134.31 82.30 -13.74
CA GLU A 247 134.16 83.49 -12.89
C GLU A 247 135.28 83.64 -11.82
N PHE A 248 136.15 82.64 -11.67
CA PHE A 248 137.13 82.52 -10.56
C PHE A 248 138.38 83.43 -10.64
N ILE A 249 138.45 84.41 -11.55
CA ILE A 249 139.72 85.09 -11.92
C ILE A 249 139.83 86.56 -11.47
N VAL A 250 138.76 87.24 -11.03
CA VAL A 250 138.71 88.73 -11.05
C VAL A 250 138.22 89.43 -9.75
N ASP A 251 138.78 89.14 -8.57
CA ASP A 251 138.85 90.17 -7.50
C ASP A 251 139.99 89.97 -6.47
N MET A 252 140.79 91.02 -6.21
CA MET A 252 141.73 91.10 -5.08
C MET A 252 142.37 92.52 -4.87
N TYR A 253 141.98 93.20 -3.77
CA TYR A 253 142.68 94.24 -2.95
C TYR A 253 142.71 95.77 -3.27
N GLY A 254 142.60 96.58 -2.18
CA GLY A 254 142.99 98.01 -2.03
C GLY A 254 142.69 98.58 -0.60
N LYS A 255 143.50 99.50 0.01
CA LYS A 255 143.39 99.91 1.46
C LYS A 255 144.17 101.18 1.95
N GLU A 256 143.75 101.77 3.11
CA GLU A 256 144.49 102.52 4.19
C GLU A 256 144.86 104.06 4.18
N CYS A 257 145.33 104.65 5.33
CA CYS A 257 145.15 106.11 5.72
C CYS A 257 146.05 106.72 6.90
N SER A 258 146.14 108.09 7.07
CA SER A 258 146.24 108.96 8.33
C SER A 258 147.58 109.47 9.03
N GLU A 259 147.46 110.29 10.13
CA GLU A 259 148.45 110.98 11.09
C GLU A 259 149.11 112.36 10.67
N SER A 260 149.60 113.36 11.49
CA SER A 260 149.46 113.82 12.94
C SER A 260 150.21 115.17 13.34
N ARG A 261 150.07 115.64 14.62
CA ARG A 261 151.04 116.40 15.55
C ARG A 261 151.47 117.90 15.35
N THR A 262 151.99 118.73 16.32
CA THR A 262 151.98 118.91 17.82
C THR A 262 152.34 120.38 18.28
N ILE A 263 152.43 120.71 19.59
CA ILE A 263 152.56 122.08 20.21
C ILE A 263 153.73 122.19 21.25
N THR A 264 154.42 123.34 21.38
CA THR A 264 154.82 124.00 22.68
C THR A 264 155.50 125.38 22.54
N GLU A 265 154.77 126.48 22.82
CA GLU A 265 155.32 127.74 23.39
C GLU A 265 154.30 128.33 24.39
N ILE A 266 154.36 127.86 25.64
CA ILE A 266 153.33 128.09 26.67
C ILE A 266 153.96 128.72 27.92
N LYS A 267 153.74 130.03 28.12
CA LYS A 267 153.67 130.72 29.44
C LYS A 267 153.36 132.21 29.35
N GLU A 268 153.92 132.94 28.39
CA GLU A 268 153.50 134.35 28.15
C GLU A 268 152.23 134.40 27.28
N SER A 269 152.07 133.42 26.40
CA SER A 269 150.80 133.06 25.78
C SER A 269 149.70 132.67 26.79
N GLU A 270 150.03 132.28 28.04
CA GLU A 270 149.08 131.72 29.00
C GLU A 270 148.00 132.73 29.45
N ASN A 271 148.35 134.00 29.68
CA ASN A 271 147.37 135.02 30.07
C ASN A 271 146.48 135.49 28.89
N GLN A 272 147.00 135.43 27.65
CA GLN A 272 146.21 135.73 26.46
C GLN A 272 145.31 134.54 26.09
N ALA A 273 145.85 133.32 26.21
CA ALA A 273 145.12 132.07 26.15
C ALA A 273 144.05 131.97 27.25
N ARG A 274 144.22 132.58 28.43
CA ARG A 274 143.17 132.58 29.47
C ARG A 274 141.92 133.35 29.05
N LYS A 275 142.07 134.49 28.36
CA LYS A 275 140.93 135.22 27.78
C LYS A 275 140.35 134.52 26.55
N GLN A 276 141.18 133.93 25.70
CA GLN A 276 140.70 133.10 24.59
C GLN A 276 139.98 131.84 25.09
N ALA A 277 140.46 131.20 26.16
CA ALA A 277 139.87 130.02 26.78
C ALA A 277 138.56 130.34 27.50
N GLU A 278 138.37 131.55 28.03
CA GLU A 278 137.08 131.97 28.60
C GLU A 278 136.02 132.17 27.50
N TYR A 279 136.39 132.77 26.36
CA TYR A 279 135.55 132.86 25.16
C TYR A 279 135.27 131.48 24.53
N LEU A 280 136.29 130.65 24.39
CA LEU A 280 136.17 129.26 23.91
C LEU A 280 135.37 128.40 24.88
N ARG A 281 135.45 128.63 26.20
CA ARG A 281 134.60 127.96 27.19
C ARG A 281 133.13 128.32 26.97
N THR A 282 132.79 129.60 26.83
CA THR A 282 131.40 129.99 26.55
C THR A 282 130.91 129.44 25.21
N SER A 283 131.74 129.42 24.16
CA SER A 283 131.41 128.82 22.87
C SER A 283 131.28 127.29 22.93
N LEU A 284 132.08 126.61 23.76
CA LEU A 284 131.99 125.17 23.99
C LEU A 284 130.79 124.80 24.87
N GLU A 285 130.44 125.63 25.86
CA GLU A 285 129.24 125.50 26.67
C GLU A 285 127.98 125.68 25.80
N GLU A 286 127.95 126.71 24.96
CA GLU A 286 126.90 126.95 23.95
C GLU A 286 126.79 125.80 22.94
N HIS A 287 127.90 125.32 22.38
CA HIS A 287 127.89 124.16 21.48
C HIS A 287 127.54 122.85 22.20
N SER A 288 127.87 122.69 23.49
CA SER A 288 127.42 121.53 24.28
C SER A 288 125.91 121.58 24.55
N LEU A 289 125.33 122.78 24.67
CA LEU A 289 123.89 123.00 24.71
C LEU A 289 123.26 122.69 23.35
N GLU A 290 123.82 123.16 22.24
CA GLU A 290 123.36 122.77 20.89
C GLU A 290 123.37 121.25 20.70
N LEU A 291 124.46 120.56 21.07
CA LEU A 291 124.59 119.11 20.93
C LEU A 291 123.59 118.36 21.82
N ARG A 292 123.35 118.85 23.05
CA ARG A 292 122.32 118.29 23.93
C ARG A 292 120.90 118.54 23.42
N VAL A 293 120.62 119.69 22.82
CA VAL A 293 119.34 120.01 22.18
C VAL A 293 119.15 119.19 20.90
N LYS A 294 120.18 119.01 20.07
CA LYS A 294 120.15 118.10 18.91
C LYS A 294 119.87 116.66 19.33
N ALA A 295 120.62 116.12 20.29
CA ALA A 295 120.38 114.78 20.83
C ALA A 295 118.99 114.63 21.48
N ALA A 296 118.47 115.67 22.15
CA ALA A 296 117.11 115.67 22.70
C ALA A 296 116.05 115.68 21.59
N ASN A 297 116.21 116.50 20.54
CA ASN A 297 115.29 116.55 19.39
C ASN A 297 115.36 115.27 18.54
N GLU A 298 116.53 114.65 18.41
CA GLU A 298 116.73 113.36 17.75
C GLU A 298 116.06 112.23 18.54
N ALA A 299 116.19 112.22 19.87
CA ALA A 299 115.47 111.30 20.73
C ALA A 299 113.95 111.55 20.73
N GLU A 300 113.50 112.81 20.75
CA GLU A 300 112.08 113.16 20.70
C GLU A 300 111.48 112.75 19.36
N THR A 301 112.12 113.06 18.23
CA THR A 301 111.63 112.63 16.90
C THR A 301 111.72 111.12 16.70
N ALA A 302 112.64 110.41 17.35
CA ALA A 302 112.63 108.94 17.39
C ALA A 302 111.45 108.39 18.20
N CYS A 303 111.16 108.97 19.38
CA CYS A 303 109.99 108.62 20.20
C CYS A 303 108.68 108.94 19.48
N GLN A 304 108.55 110.09 18.82
CA GLN A 304 107.38 110.48 18.03
C GLN A 304 107.15 109.54 16.85
N ARG A 305 108.20 109.10 16.14
CA ARG A 305 108.08 108.07 15.08
C ARG A 305 107.63 106.73 15.64
N SER A 306 108.21 106.29 16.76
CA SER A 306 107.85 105.02 17.40
C SER A 306 106.41 105.04 17.93
N LEU A 307 105.97 106.18 18.47
CA LEU A 307 104.59 106.41 18.86
C LEU A 307 103.65 106.35 17.64
N CYS A 308 103.97 107.06 16.56
CA CYS A 308 103.14 107.10 15.36
C CYS A 308 103.04 105.75 14.63
N ILE A 309 104.10 104.91 14.71
CA ILE A 309 104.05 103.51 14.25
C ILE A 309 103.12 102.70 15.15
N ALA A 310 103.27 102.76 16.48
CA ALA A 310 102.41 102.04 17.42
C ALA A 310 100.93 102.50 17.37
N GLU A 311 100.67 103.79 17.08
CA GLU A 311 99.34 104.34 16.85
C GLU A 311 98.72 103.79 15.55
N ALA A 312 99.51 103.61 14.49
CA ALA A 312 99.05 102.98 13.25
C ALA A 312 98.78 101.48 13.44
N GLU A 313 99.69 100.74 14.10
CA GLU A 313 99.51 99.32 14.45
C GLU A 313 98.28 99.10 15.33
N LEU A 314 98.00 100.00 16.28
CA LEU A 314 96.79 99.95 17.12
C LEU A 314 95.50 100.20 16.33
N GLU A 315 95.52 101.05 15.31
CA GLU A 315 94.34 101.30 14.46
C GLU A 315 94.12 100.17 13.44
N GLU A 316 95.18 99.58 12.89
CA GLU A 316 95.12 98.36 12.07
C GLU A 316 94.50 97.20 12.87
N LEU A 317 95.03 96.92 14.07
CA LEU A 317 94.49 95.90 14.98
C LEU A 317 93.04 96.17 15.41
N ARG A 318 92.61 97.43 15.51
CA ARG A 318 91.18 97.77 15.70
C ARG A 318 90.35 97.41 14.49
N THR A 319 90.80 97.73 13.28
CA THR A 319 90.03 97.37 12.07
C THR A 319 89.95 95.86 11.84
N ASP A 320 90.96 95.09 12.27
CA ASP A 320 90.95 93.62 12.27
C ASP A 320 89.98 93.05 13.33
N VAL A 321 89.91 93.64 14.53
CA VAL A 321 88.91 93.27 15.55
C VAL A 321 87.50 93.60 15.07
N ASP A 322 87.27 94.81 14.53
CA ASP A 322 85.99 95.22 13.96
C ASP A 322 85.58 94.37 12.75
N ALA A 323 86.53 93.77 12.03
CA ALA A 323 86.26 92.75 11.01
C ALA A 323 85.88 91.40 11.65
N SER A 324 86.69 90.88 12.56
CA SER A 324 86.43 89.60 13.22
C SER A 324 85.13 89.60 14.04
N GLU A 325 84.72 90.73 14.63
CA GLU A 325 83.43 90.83 15.32
C GLU A 325 82.24 90.76 14.35
N ARG A 326 82.36 91.35 13.15
CA ARG A 326 81.36 91.22 12.07
C ARG A 326 81.28 89.79 11.55
N ASP A 327 82.42 89.16 11.24
CA ASP A 327 82.47 87.77 10.79
C ASP A 327 81.83 86.82 11.83
N VAL A 328 82.09 87.06 13.13
CA VAL A 328 81.48 86.30 14.23
C VAL A 328 79.96 86.55 14.35
N LEU A 329 79.45 87.74 14.02
CA LEU A 329 78.01 88.01 13.97
C LEU A 329 77.35 87.36 12.76
N GLU A 330 77.97 87.42 11.57
CA GLU A 330 77.47 86.76 10.36
C GLU A 330 77.44 85.23 10.53
N LEU A 331 78.49 84.63 11.10
CA LEU A 331 78.51 83.20 11.42
C LEU A 331 77.45 82.80 12.47
N LYS A 332 77.19 83.63 13.47
CA LYS A 332 76.13 83.37 14.47
C LYS A 332 74.74 83.40 13.84
N GLU A 333 74.44 84.36 12.97
CA GLU A 333 73.15 84.41 12.31
C GLU A 333 73.01 83.28 11.28
N ALA A 334 74.08 82.91 10.58
CA ALA A 334 74.09 81.73 9.70
C ALA A 334 73.81 80.43 10.47
N ILE A 335 74.38 80.25 11.67
CA ILE A 335 74.06 79.13 12.57
C ILE A 335 72.57 79.19 12.98
N ARG A 336 72.08 80.35 13.44
CA ARG A 336 70.68 80.54 13.87
C ARG A 336 69.67 80.23 12.76
N ILE A 337 70.00 80.56 11.51
CA ILE A 337 69.21 80.21 10.33
C ILE A 337 69.21 78.69 10.10
N LYS A 338 70.36 78.00 10.24
CA LYS A 338 70.43 76.54 10.08
C LYS A 338 69.82 75.75 11.24
N GLU A 339 69.81 76.29 12.45
CA GLU A 339 69.03 75.76 13.57
C GLU A 339 67.53 75.86 13.27
N ALA A 340 67.04 77.02 12.80
CA ALA A 340 65.64 77.22 12.43
C ALA A 340 65.20 76.37 11.20
N GLU A 341 66.08 76.15 10.22
CA GLU A 341 65.83 75.17 9.14
C GLU A 341 65.74 73.75 9.71
N GLY A 342 66.61 73.38 10.66
CA GLY A 342 66.58 72.08 11.34
C GLY A 342 65.27 71.83 12.08
N ASP A 343 64.81 72.78 12.89
CA ASP A 343 63.54 72.71 13.62
C ASP A 343 62.34 72.61 12.66
N ALA A 344 62.39 73.30 11.51
CA ALA A 344 61.37 73.19 10.47
C ALA A 344 61.34 71.78 9.83
N TYR A 345 62.51 71.20 9.51
CA TYR A 345 62.59 69.83 8.99
C TYR A 345 62.14 68.79 10.02
N ILE A 346 62.42 68.98 11.31
CA ILE A 346 61.90 68.10 12.38
C ILE A 346 60.37 68.17 12.41
N SER A 347 59.80 69.38 12.37
CA SER A 347 58.35 69.60 12.35
C SER A 347 57.67 68.95 11.13
N GLU A 348 58.32 68.99 9.96
CA GLU A 348 57.83 68.33 8.74
C GLU A 348 57.92 66.80 8.84
N ILE A 349 59.01 66.26 9.39
CA ILE A 349 59.19 64.81 9.64
C ILE A 349 58.14 64.29 10.64
N GLU A 350 57.86 65.02 11.72
CA GLU A 350 56.81 64.66 12.69
C GLU A 350 55.42 64.67 12.03
N THR A 351 55.13 65.68 11.21
CA THR A 351 53.87 65.78 10.46
C THR A 351 53.68 64.62 9.47
N ILE A 352 54.73 64.26 8.73
CA ILE A 352 54.73 63.11 7.81
C ILE A 352 54.63 61.79 8.58
N GLY A 353 55.27 61.69 9.76
CA GLY A 353 55.19 60.55 10.66
C GLY A 353 53.75 60.27 11.11
N GLN A 354 53.06 61.28 11.64
CA GLN A 354 51.66 61.13 12.06
C GLN A 354 50.75 60.72 10.90
N ALA A 355 50.88 61.37 9.74
CA ALA A 355 50.10 61.02 8.55
C ALA A 355 50.34 59.58 8.05
N TYR A 356 51.56 59.05 8.26
CA TYR A 356 51.90 57.66 7.97
C TYR A 356 51.29 56.69 9.01
N GLU A 357 51.36 57.01 10.31
CA GLU A 357 50.74 56.19 11.37
C GLU A 357 49.21 56.13 11.26
N ASP A 358 48.56 57.26 10.93
CA ASP A 358 47.12 57.34 10.68
C ASP A 358 46.72 56.45 9.48
N MET A 359 47.45 56.55 8.37
CA MET A 359 47.21 55.74 7.18
C MET A 359 47.57 54.26 7.39
N GLN A 360 48.57 53.93 8.22
CA GLN A 360 48.86 52.56 8.62
C GLN A 360 47.73 51.96 9.47
N THR A 361 47.18 52.76 10.39
CA THR A 361 46.01 52.39 11.22
C THR A 361 44.76 52.17 10.35
N GLN A 362 44.52 53.06 9.37
CA GLN A 362 43.43 52.90 8.40
C GLN A 362 43.59 51.63 7.56
N ASN A 363 44.80 51.30 7.11
CA ASN A 363 45.08 50.07 6.38
C ASN A 363 44.88 48.81 7.23
N GLN A 364 45.26 48.82 8.52
CA GLN A 364 44.96 47.71 9.43
C GLN A 364 43.44 47.50 9.60
N HIS A 365 42.68 48.59 9.77
CA HIS A 365 41.22 48.52 9.86
C HIS A 365 40.57 47.99 8.57
N LEU A 366 41.05 48.40 7.39
CA LEU A 366 40.58 47.87 6.10
C LEU A 366 40.93 46.38 5.94
N LEU A 367 42.11 45.94 6.36
CA LEU A 367 42.49 44.52 6.35
C LEU A 367 41.61 43.68 7.29
N GLN A 368 41.27 44.20 8.47
CA GLN A 368 40.34 43.54 9.39
C GLN A 368 38.94 43.42 8.76
N GLN A 369 38.41 44.48 8.14
CA GLN A 369 37.11 44.43 7.46
C GLN A 369 37.07 43.41 6.31
N VAL A 370 38.19 43.23 5.58
CA VAL A 370 38.30 42.18 4.56
C VAL A 370 38.28 40.78 5.19
N ALA A 371 39.01 40.58 6.29
CA ALA A 371 39.01 39.32 7.02
C ALA A 371 37.62 38.97 7.59
N ASP A 372 36.96 39.90 8.29
CA ASP A 372 35.62 39.73 8.86
C ASP A 372 34.58 39.37 7.79
N ARG A 373 34.67 40.03 6.62
CA ARG A 373 33.80 39.75 5.47
C ARG A 373 34.07 38.37 4.88
N ASP A 374 35.33 37.94 4.83
CA ASP A 374 35.69 36.65 4.24
C ASP A 374 35.38 35.48 5.18
N ASP A 375 35.46 35.66 6.50
CA ASP A 375 34.88 34.73 7.49
C ASP A 375 33.35 34.63 7.35
N PHE A 376 32.66 35.75 7.15
CA PHE A 376 31.22 35.74 6.86
C PHE A 376 30.89 35.02 5.55
N ASN A 377 31.70 35.21 4.49
CA ASN A 377 31.58 34.47 3.23
C ASN A 377 31.79 32.96 3.42
N ILE A 378 32.81 32.54 4.19
CA ILE A 378 33.07 31.14 4.53
C ILE A 378 31.87 30.53 5.27
N LYS A 379 31.29 31.27 6.22
CA LYS A 379 30.09 30.84 6.95
C LYS A 379 28.87 30.67 6.04
N LEU A 380 28.57 31.65 5.18
CA LEU A 380 27.49 31.56 4.19
C LEU A 380 27.67 30.39 3.21
N VAL A 381 28.89 30.13 2.74
CA VAL A 381 29.19 28.98 1.87
C VAL A 381 28.99 27.67 2.63
N SER A 382 29.48 27.58 3.87
CA SER A 382 29.28 26.41 4.75
C SER A 382 27.79 26.10 4.94
N ASP A 383 26.97 27.10 5.26
CA ASP A 383 25.53 26.93 5.50
C ASP A 383 24.76 26.68 4.19
N SER A 384 25.19 27.26 3.06
CA SER A 384 24.67 26.93 1.72
C SER A 384 24.92 25.45 1.36
N VAL A 385 26.10 24.91 1.67
CA VAL A 385 26.44 23.49 1.44
C VAL A 385 25.62 22.57 2.35
N LYS A 386 25.50 22.87 3.65
CA LYS A 386 24.64 22.12 4.59
C LYS A 386 23.19 22.09 4.09
N THR A 387 22.65 23.24 3.68
CA THR A 387 21.28 23.36 3.17
C THR A 387 21.06 22.55 1.89
N LYS A 388 22.01 22.59 0.94
CA LYS A 388 21.97 21.77 -0.28
C LYS A 388 22.03 20.27 0.04
N GLN A 389 22.88 19.85 0.98
CA GLN A 389 22.99 18.46 1.41
C GLN A 389 21.69 17.96 2.08
N ALA A 390 21.12 18.75 3.00
CA ALA A 390 19.84 18.44 3.63
C ALA A 390 18.69 18.35 2.60
N SER A 391 18.64 19.29 1.65
CA SER A 391 17.66 19.30 0.55
C SER A 391 17.79 18.05 -0.33
N ALA A 392 19.02 17.62 -0.67
CA ALA A 392 19.25 16.40 -1.43
C ALA A 392 18.79 15.13 -0.68
N SER A 393 19.06 15.04 0.63
CA SER A 393 18.57 13.94 1.48
C SER A 393 17.03 13.89 1.51
N LEU A 394 16.37 15.02 1.73
CA LEU A 394 14.91 15.13 1.76
C LEU A 394 14.27 14.81 0.39
N LEU A 395 14.93 15.15 -0.73
CA LEU A 395 14.49 14.76 -2.07
C LEU A 395 14.60 13.24 -2.30
N SER A 396 15.67 12.61 -1.80
CA SER A 396 15.84 11.15 -1.85
C SER A 396 14.77 10.43 -1.02
N GLU A 397 14.51 10.91 0.21
CA GLU A 397 13.46 10.39 1.08
C GLU A 397 12.06 10.55 0.46
N LYS A 398 11.75 11.73 -0.07
CA LYS A 398 10.50 11.99 -0.82
C LYS A 398 10.32 11.00 -1.97
N HIS A 399 11.37 10.70 -2.74
CA HIS A 399 11.29 9.72 -3.83
C HIS A 399 11.14 8.27 -3.33
N LEU A 400 11.69 7.92 -2.16
CA LEU A 400 11.46 6.62 -1.52
C LEU A 400 10.01 6.49 -1.05
N LEU A 401 9.47 7.49 -0.37
CA LEU A 401 8.07 7.55 0.08
C LEU A 401 7.09 7.51 -1.10
N GLN A 402 7.39 8.21 -2.21
CA GLN A 402 6.60 8.12 -3.45
C GLN A 402 6.57 6.70 -4.03
N LYS A 403 7.69 5.98 -4.03
CA LYS A 403 7.74 4.57 -4.48
C LYS A 403 6.93 3.65 -3.57
N GLN A 404 7.04 3.81 -2.25
CA GLN A 404 6.26 3.06 -1.27
C GLN A 404 4.76 3.32 -1.44
N LEU A 405 4.34 4.58 -1.58
CA LEU A 405 2.94 4.95 -1.81
C LEU A 405 2.38 4.37 -3.12
N HIS A 406 3.18 4.34 -4.20
CA HIS A 406 2.79 3.69 -5.45
C HIS A 406 2.62 2.17 -5.30
N GLN A 407 3.52 1.51 -4.56
CA GLN A 407 3.43 0.07 -4.25
C GLN A 407 2.19 -0.24 -3.40
N VAL A 408 1.92 0.56 -2.36
CA VAL A 408 0.71 0.43 -1.53
C VAL A 408 -0.55 0.61 -2.36
N ASN A 409 -0.64 1.65 -3.20
CA ASN A 409 -1.79 1.87 -4.08
C ASN A 409 -2.01 0.69 -5.06
N SER A 410 -0.94 0.12 -5.61
CA SER A 410 -1.02 -1.06 -6.48
C SER A 410 -1.57 -2.29 -5.72
N SER A 411 -1.14 -2.49 -4.47
CA SER A 411 -1.64 -3.57 -3.62
C SER A 411 -3.10 -3.36 -3.18
N LEU A 412 -3.50 -2.11 -2.94
CA LEU A 412 -4.88 -1.72 -2.63
C LEU A 412 -5.80 -1.98 -3.82
N GLU A 413 -5.41 -1.60 -5.03
CA GLU A 413 -6.23 -1.80 -6.23
C GLU A 413 -6.38 -3.30 -6.58
N SER A 414 -5.31 -4.09 -6.41
CA SER A 414 -5.40 -5.56 -6.48
C SER A 414 -6.37 -6.13 -5.44
N SER A 415 -6.39 -5.57 -4.23
CA SER A 415 -7.29 -6.00 -3.15
C SER A 415 -8.74 -5.61 -3.41
N LYS A 416 -9.02 -4.40 -3.93
CA LYS A 416 -10.36 -4.02 -4.42
C LYS A 416 -10.85 -4.97 -5.52
N GLN A 417 -9.98 -5.32 -6.48
CA GLN A 417 -10.36 -6.24 -7.55
C GLN A 417 -10.68 -7.65 -7.03
N LYS A 418 -9.98 -8.12 -5.99
CA LYS A 418 -10.33 -9.38 -5.30
C LYS A 418 -11.67 -9.29 -4.57
N LEU A 419 -11.93 -8.19 -3.85
CA LEU A 419 -13.21 -7.95 -3.17
C LEU A 419 -14.38 -7.93 -4.15
N ALA A 420 -14.28 -7.19 -5.26
CA ALA A 420 -15.32 -7.12 -6.29
C ALA A 420 -15.66 -8.50 -6.88
N ARG A 421 -14.64 -9.33 -7.16
CA ARG A 421 -14.84 -10.73 -7.60
C ARG A 421 -15.50 -11.59 -6.52
N GLY A 422 -15.13 -11.40 -5.26
CA GLY A 422 -15.74 -12.09 -4.11
C GLY A 422 -17.22 -11.72 -3.92
N GLU A 423 -17.57 -10.44 -4.06
CA GLU A 423 -18.96 -9.99 -4.06
C GLU A 423 -19.78 -10.58 -5.22
N GLU A 424 -19.20 -10.65 -6.42
CA GLU A 424 -19.86 -11.23 -7.60
C GLU A 424 -20.10 -12.73 -7.43
N GLN A 425 -19.11 -13.47 -6.91
CA GLN A 425 -19.28 -14.87 -6.51
C GLN A 425 -20.35 -15.03 -5.41
N MET A 426 -20.36 -14.17 -4.39
CA MET A 426 -21.37 -14.21 -3.33
C MET A 426 -22.79 -13.94 -3.88
N LYS A 427 -22.94 -12.97 -4.79
CA LYS A 427 -24.21 -12.70 -5.49
C LYS A 427 -24.67 -13.93 -6.29
N ALA A 428 -23.77 -14.63 -6.96
CA ALA A 428 -24.07 -15.87 -7.68
C ALA A 428 -24.54 -17.01 -6.74
N TYR A 429 -23.83 -17.24 -5.62
CA TYR A 429 -24.24 -18.25 -4.64
C TYR A 429 -25.59 -17.92 -3.99
N VAL A 430 -25.86 -16.66 -3.67
CA VAL A 430 -27.17 -16.22 -3.14
C VAL A 430 -28.29 -16.46 -4.17
N ALA A 431 -28.06 -16.12 -5.44
CA ALA A 431 -29.03 -16.40 -6.52
C ALA A 431 -29.29 -17.90 -6.69
N GLN A 432 -28.26 -18.74 -6.62
CA GLN A 432 -28.38 -20.20 -6.68
C GLN A 432 -29.15 -20.76 -5.47
N ALA A 433 -28.89 -20.26 -4.26
CA ALA A 433 -29.60 -20.65 -3.05
C ALA A 433 -31.10 -20.27 -3.11
N ILE A 434 -31.43 -19.07 -3.60
CA ILE A 434 -32.82 -18.63 -3.84
C ILE A 434 -33.52 -19.54 -4.85
N LYS A 435 -32.85 -19.87 -5.97
CA LYS A 435 -33.39 -20.79 -6.98
C LYS A 435 -33.65 -22.18 -6.40
N THR A 436 -32.66 -22.77 -5.73
CA THR A 436 -32.79 -24.11 -5.13
C THR A 436 -33.87 -24.14 -4.03
N SER A 437 -34.01 -23.06 -3.26
CA SER A 437 -35.08 -22.91 -2.26
C SER A 437 -36.48 -22.86 -2.90
N SER A 438 -36.65 -22.13 -4.03
CA SER A 438 -37.93 -22.10 -4.73
C SER A 438 -38.26 -23.44 -5.41
N GLU A 439 -37.26 -24.14 -5.93
CA GLU A 439 -37.38 -25.51 -6.46
C GLU A 439 -37.77 -26.50 -5.34
N ASN A 440 -37.12 -26.47 -4.18
CA ASN A 440 -37.49 -27.30 -3.03
C ASN A 440 -38.91 -27.02 -2.53
N ARG A 441 -39.34 -25.74 -2.52
CA ARG A 441 -40.71 -25.36 -2.18
C ARG A 441 -41.73 -25.92 -3.18
N HIS A 442 -41.40 -25.96 -4.47
CA HIS A 442 -42.26 -26.56 -5.48
C HIS A 442 -42.36 -28.09 -5.30
N HIS A 443 -41.25 -28.78 -5.09
CA HIS A 443 -41.24 -30.22 -4.80
C HIS A 443 -42.06 -30.54 -3.54
N ALA A 444 -41.95 -29.75 -2.46
CA ALA A 444 -42.74 -29.95 -1.24
C ALA A 444 -44.25 -29.88 -1.50
N ILE A 445 -44.71 -28.86 -2.24
CA ILE A 445 -46.12 -28.71 -2.64
C ILE A 445 -46.57 -29.88 -3.53
N THR A 446 -45.71 -30.35 -4.44
CA THR A 446 -46.02 -31.50 -5.29
C THR A 446 -46.13 -32.79 -4.48
N ILE A 447 -45.25 -33.02 -3.50
CA ILE A 447 -45.30 -34.17 -2.60
C ILE A 447 -46.58 -34.13 -1.76
N GLU A 448 -46.90 -32.98 -1.16
CA GLU A 448 -48.14 -32.76 -0.39
C GLU A 448 -49.40 -33.08 -1.24
N LYS A 449 -49.45 -32.60 -2.49
CA LYS A 449 -50.52 -32.95 -3.43
C LYS A 449 -50.59 -34.46 -3.68
N THR A 450 -49.48 -35.12 -3.98
CA THR A 450 -49.48 -36.57 -4.24
C THR A 450 -49.85 -37.40 -2.99
N LEU A 451 -49.54 -36.92 -1.79
CA LEU A 451 -49.96 -37.57 -0.53
C LEU A 451 -51.47 -37.45 -0.30
N LEU A 452 -52.09 -36.32 -0.69
CA LEU A 452 -53.55 -36.19 -0.69
C LEU A 452 -54.19 -37.14 -1.72
N GLU A 453 -53.69 -37.17 -2.95
CA GLU A 453 -54.17 -38.07 -4.02
C GLU A 453 -54.05 -39.55 -3.63
N VAL A 454 -52.92 -39.95 -3.01
CA VAL A 454 -52.75 -41.30 -2.45
C VAL A 454 -53.72 -41.56 -1.29
N SER A 455 -53.90 -40.61 -0.38
CA SER A 455 -54.86 -40.76 0.73
C SER A 455 -56.30 -40.86 0.25
N GLU A 456 -56.65 -40.25 -0.87
CA GLU A 456 -57.97 -40.40 -1.51
C GLU A 456 -58.11 -41.77 -2.17
N ALA A 457 -57.12 -42.20 -2.96
CA ALA A 457 -57.08 -43.54 -3.55
C ALA A 457 -57.11 -44.67 -2.50
N GLU A 458 -56.48 -44.48 -1.32
CA GLU A 458 -56.56 -45.43 -0.20
C GLU A 458 -57.98 -45.53 0.39
N LYS A 459 -58.72 -44.43 0.45
CA LYS A 459 -60.13 -44.41 0.92
C LYS A 459 -61.03 -45.11 -0.10
N GLU A 460 -60.85 -44.84 -1.38
CA GLU A 460 -61.57 -45.52 -2.47
C GLU A 460 -61.27 -47.03 -2.48
N LEU A 461 -60.00 -47.41 -2.38
CA LEU A 461 -59.56 -48.81 -2.33
C LEU A 461 -60.10 -49.54 -1.09
N LYS A 462 -60.19 -48.86 0.06
CA LYS A 462 -60.84 -49.39 1.26
C LYS A 462 -62.35 -49.57 1.08
N TRP A 463 -63.02 -48.64 0.39
CA TRP A 463 -64.44 -48.76 0.05
C TRP A 463 -64.68 -49.90 -0.94
N LEU A 464 -63.88 -49.99 -2.02
CA LEU A 464 -63.93 -51.08 -3.01
C LEU A 464 -63.71 -52.45 -2.36
N ARG A 465 -62.71 -52.61 -1.50
CA ARG A 465 -62.50 -53.85 -0.72
C ARG A 465 -63.72 -54.21 0.14
N SER A 466 -64.39 -53.21 0.72
CA SER A 466 -65.60 -53.43 1.52
C SER A 466 -66.78 -53.88 0.66
N ALA A 467 -66.95 -53.26 -0.53
CA ALA A 467 -68.00 -53.60 -1.49
C ALA A 467 -67.80 -55.00 -2.12
N VAL A 468 -66.55 -55.35 -2.45
CA VAL A 468 -66.17 -56.71 -2.86
C VAL A 468 -66.49 -57.70 -1.73
N GLY A 469 -66.06 -57.43 -0.50
CA GLY A 469 -66.33 -58.30 0.66
C GLY A 469 -67.82 -58.45 1.04
N SER A 470 -68.71 -57.54 0.60
CA SER A 470 -70.16 -57.77 0.65
C SER A 470 -70.65 -58.61 -0.53
N SER A 471 -70.17 -58.35 -1.75
CA SER A 471 -70.55 -59.12 -2.94
C SER A 471 -70.09 -60.59 -2.87
N GLU A 472 -68.92 -60.86 -2.30
CA GLU A 472 -68.42 -62.21 -2.01
C GLU A 472 -69.33 -62.96 -1.03
N LYS A 473 -69.86 -62.29 -0.01
CA LYS A 473 -70.83 -62.89 0.94
C LYS A 473 -72.17 -63.15 0.30
N GLU A 474 -72.67 -62.24 -0.55
CA GLU A 474 -73.87 -62.46 -1.34
C GLU A 474 -73.69 -63.63 -2.32
N TYR A 475 -72.53 -63.72 -2.97
CA TYR A 475 -72.15 -64.83 -3.84
C TYR A 475 -72.08 -66.16 -3.07
N GLU A 476 -71.45 -66.20 -1.89
CA GLU A 476 -71.39 -67.40 -1.04
C GLU A 476 -72.79 -67.82 -0.55
N GLN A 477 -73.65 -66.88 -0.16
CA GLN A 477 -75.05 -67.15 0.17
C GLN A 477 -75.82 -67.68 -1.04
N ASN A 478 -75.59 -67.14 -2.24
CA ASN A 478 -76.27 -67.59 -3.45
C ASN A 478 -75.74 -68.96 -3.91
N GLN A 479 -74.46 -69.28 -3.70
CA GLN A 479 -73.93 -70.64 -3.88
C GLN A 479 -74.56 -71.64 -2.91
N LYS A 480 -74.79 -71.27 -1.65
CA LYS A 480 -75.52 -72.10 -0.67
C LYS A 480 -76.97 -72.35 -1.12
N LYS A 481 -77.70 -71.30 -1.51
CA LYS A 481 -79.05 -71.43 -2.11
C LYS A 481 -79.05 -72.30 -3.37
N ILE A 482 -78.04 -72.20 -4.24
CA ILE A 482 -77.91 -73.04 -5.43
C ILE A 482 -77.64 -74.50 -5.05
N ALA A 483 -76.87 -74.78 -4.00
CA ALA A 483 -76.67 -76.13 -3.49
C ALA A 483 -77.96 -76.70 -2.88
N GLU A 484 -78.67 -75.92 -2.06
CA GLU A 484 -79.98 -76.25 -1.48
C GLU A 484 -81.01 -76.58 -2.57
N LEU A 485 -81.14 -75.71 -3.58
CA LEU A 485 -82.03 -75.91 -4.74
C LEU A 485 -81.63 -77.12 -5.59
N ARG A 486 -80.33 -77.48 -5.66
CA ARG A 486 -79.87 -78.71 -6.34
C ARG A 486 -80.23 -79.97 -5.54
N THR A 487 -80.07 -79.95 -4.22
CA THR A 487 -80.51 -81.08 -3.37
C THR A 487 -82.02 -81.25 -3.41
N GLU A 488 -82.77 -80.15 -3.42
CA GLU A 488 -84.23 -80.17 -3.52
C GLU A 488 -84.71 -80.65 -4.90
N LEU A 489 -84.07 -80.20 -5.99
CA LEU A 489 -84.34 -80.72 -7.33
C LEU A 489 -84.07 -82.22 -7.45
N GLU A 490 -83.03 -82.74 -6.79
CA GLU A 490 -82.75 -84.19 -6.80
C GLU A 490 -83.69 -84.98 -5.87
N ARG A 491 -84.17 -84.38 -4.76
CA ARG A 491 -85.28 -84.92 -3.97
C ARG A 491 -86.53 -85.08 -4.82
N GLU A 492 -86.98 -84.00 -5.47
CA GLU A 492 -88.13 -83.97 -6.38
C GLU A 492 -87.98 -84.98 -7.54
N ARG A 493 -86.78 -85.12 -8.11
CA ARG A 493 -86.48 -86.16 -9.13
C ARG A 493 -86.58 -87.58 -8.56
N SER A 494 -86.17 -87.80 -7.32
CA SER A 494 -86.27 -89.12 -6.68
C SER A 494 -87.71 -89.48 -6.32
N GLU A 495 -88.52 -88.50 -5.93
CA GLU A 495 -89.95 -88.66 -5.65
C GLU A 495 -90.75 -88.84 -6.95
N LYS A 496 -90.44 -88.06 -8.00
CA LYS A 496 -90.97 -88.31 -9.35
C LYS A 496 -90.66 -89.74 -9.80
N ARG A 497 -89.44 -90.24 -9.57
CA ARG A 497 -89.07 -91.60 -9.98
C ARG A 497 -89.86 -92.68 -9.24
N LYS A 498 -90.06 -92.52 -7.93
CA LYS A 498 -90.95 -93.41 -7.15
C LYS A 498 -92.39 -93.37 -7.68
N LEU A 499 -92.91 -92.19 -7.99
CA LEU A 499 -94.25 -92.04 -8.58
C LEU A 499 -94.35 -92.64 -10.00
N GLU A 500 -93.25 -92.63 -10.78
CA GLU A 500 -93.16 -93.34 -12.07
C GLU A 500 -93.06 -94.86 -11.89
N GLU A 501 -92.39 -95.34 -10.84
CA GLU A 501 -92.31 -96.75 -10.44
C GLU A 501 -93.68 -97.27 -9.94
N GLU A 502 -94.31 -96.56 -8.99
CA GLU A 502 -95.67 -96.82 -8.47
C GLU A 502 -96.74 -96.79 -9.59
N TYR A 503 -96.64 -95.84 -10.53
CA TYR A 503 -97.52 -95.77 -11.69
C TYR A 503 -97.37 -96.99 -12.61
N GLU A 504 -96.14 -97.45 -12.84
CA GLU A 504 -95.88 -98.63 -13.67
C GLU A 504 -96.31 -99.93 -12.96
N GLU A 505 -96.18 -100.03 -11.63
CA GLU A 505 -96.77 -101.14 -10.85
C GLU A 505 -98.31 -101.20 -11.01
N VAL A 506 -99.03 -100.10 -10.76
CA VAL A 506 -100.49 -100.02 -10.93
C VAL A 506 -100.92 -100.29 -12.39
N LYS A 507 -100.13 -99.83 -13.36
CA LYS A 507 -100.37 -100.09 -14.79
C LYS A 507 -100.22 -101.58 -15.14
N ASN A 508 -99.29 -102.30 -14.50
CA ASN A 508 -99.17 -103.74 -14.67
C ASN A 508 -100.31 -104.50 -13.96
N GLU A 509 -100.72 -104.07 -12.76
CA GLU A 509 -101.88 -104.63 -12.04
C GLU A 509 -103.19 -104.50 -12.84
N VAL A 510 -103.40 -103.35 -13.50
CA VAL A 510 -104.51 -103.14 -14.45
C VAL A 510 -104.39 -104.05 -15.68
N MET A 511 -103.18 -104.34 -16.16
CA MET A 511 -102.95 -105.23 -17.31
C MET A 511 -103.24 -106.70 -16.98
N GLU A 512 -102.94 -107.17 -15.76
CA GLU A 512 -103.34 -108.51 -15.33
C GLU A 512 -104.87 -108.60 -15.20
N LEU A 513 -105.50 -107.63 -14.54
CA LEU A 513 -106.95 -107.59 -14.28
C LEU A 513 -107.84 -107.44 -15.54
N THR A 514 -107.28 -107.05 -16.69
CA THR A 514 -108.04 -106.87 -17.95
C THR A 514 -107.94 -108.06 -18.91
N SER A 515 -107.27 -109.15 -18.53
CA SER A 515 -106.92 -110.24 -19.46
C SER A 515 -107.91 -111.41 -19.57
N GLU A 516 -108.89 -111.56 -18.67
CA GLU A 516 -109.70 -112.81 -18.57
C GLU A 516 -111.23 -112.69 -18.75
N ASN A 517 -111.85 -111.53 -19.04
CA ASN A 517 -113.33 -111.41 -19.01
C ASN A 517 -114.05 -110.57 -20.10
N GLU A 518 -113.38 -110.10 -21.16
CA GLU A 518 -114.05 -109.25 -22.17
C GLU A 518 -114.83 -110.04 -23.23
N GLU A 519 -114.26 -111.11 -23.82
CA GLU A 519 -114.86 -111.82 -24.96
C GLU A 519 -116.19 -112.53 -24.64
N ALA A 520 -116.35 -113.02 -23.40
CA ALA A 520 -117.54 -113.77 -22.99
C ALA A 520 -118.82 -112.92 -22.85
N THR A 521 -118.67 -111.60 -22.74
CA THR A 521 -119.78 -110.67 -22.44
C THR A 521 -120.39 -110.08 -23.72
N ILE A 522 -119.58 -109.80 -24.74
CA ILE A 522 -120.00 -109.13 -25.97
C ILE A 522 -120.97 -110.00 -26.78
N GLN A 523 -120.67 -111.30 -26.96
CA GLN A 523 -121.44 -112.16 -27.85
C GLN A 523 -122.92 -112.33 -27.44
N LYS A 524 -123.24 -112.28 -26.13
CA LYS A 524 -124.62 -112.43 -25.64
C LYS A 524 -125.52 -111.23 -25.96
N LEU A 525 -124.95 -110.02 -25.96
CA LEU A 525 -125.70 -108.80 -26.28
C LEU A 525 -126.04 -108.71 -27.77
N GLN A 526 -125.26 -109.38 -28.63
CA GLN A 526 -125.50 -109.44 -30.07
C GLN A 526 -126.79 -110.19 -30.43
N ASP A 527 -127.15 -111.23 -29.66
CA ASP A 527 -128.28 -112.11 -29.95
C ASP A 527 -129.62 -111.48 -29.53
N GLU A 528 -129.71 -110.88 -28.33
CA GLU A 528 -130.94 -110.22 -27.83
C GLU A 528 -131.42 -109.09 -28.76
N ILE A 529 -130.50 -108.38 -29.43
CA ILE A 529 -130.80 -107.32 -30.40
C ILE A 529 -131.57 -107.85 -31.63
N ASN A 530 -131.46 -109.13 -31.97
CA ASN A 530 -132.12 -109.70 -33.16
C ASN A 530 -133.59 -110.07 -32.90
N ASP A 531 -133.93 -110.60 -31.72
CA ASP A 531 -135.31 -110.93 -31.36
C ASP A 531 -136.20 -109.68 -31.30
N CYS A 532 -135.70 -108.57 -30.74
CA CYS A 532 -136.43 -107.30 -30.72
C CYS A 532 -136.82 -106.80 -32.13
N LYS A 533 -136.02 -107.09 -33.16
CA LYS A 533 -136.31 -106.68 -34.55
C LYS A 533 -137.42 -107.52 -35.22
N ALA A 534 -137.72 -108.72 -34.71
CA ALA A 534 -138.79 -109.55 -35.26
C ALA A 534 -140.19 -109.00 -34.94
N ILE A 535 -140.36 -108.45 -33.73
CA ILE A 535 -141.66 -108.02 -33.17
C ILE A 535 -142.29 -106.86 -33.97
N LEU A 536 -141.48 -106.01 -34.60
CA LEU A 536 -141.94 -104.78 -35.28
C LEU A 536 -142.62 -105.03 -36.64
N LYS A 537 -142.49 -106.23 -37.23
CA LYS A 537 -142.98 -106.54 -38.58
C LYS A 537 -144.49 -106.86 -38.62
N CYS A 538 -145.12 -106.56 -39.76
CA CYS A 538 -146.56 -106.75 -39.99
C CYS A 538 -146.93 -108.24 -40.17
N GLY A 539 -147.81 -108.78 -39.32
CA GLY A 539 -148.24 -110.19 -39.34
C GLY A 539 -149.08 -110.64 -40.55
N VAL A 540 -149.20 -109.84 -41.60
CA VAL A 540 -149.83 -110.22 -42.89
C VAL A 540 -148.79 -110.40 -44.00
N CYS A 541 -147.56 -109.88 -43.83
CA CYS A 541 -146.47 -110.01 -44.81
C CYS A 541 -145.10 -110.36 -44.23
N PHE A 542 -144.92 -110.30 -42.90
CA PHE A 542 -143.69 -110.60 -42.15
C PHE A 542 -142.44 -109.82 -42.59
N ASP A 543 -142.65 -108.72 -43.31
CA ASP A 543 -141.64 -107.94 -44.02
C ASP A 543 -141.67 -106.47 -43.57
N ARG A 544 -142.67 -105.71 -44.05
CA ARG A 544 -142.86 -104.29 -43.72
C ARG A 544 -143.23 -104.07 -42.24
N PRO A 545 -142.87 -102.92 -41.66
CA PRO A 545 -143.27 -102.55 -40.30
C PRO A 545 -144.80 -102.41 -40.16
N LYS A 546 -145.27 -102.28 -38.92
CA LYS A 546 -146.64 -101.89 -38.61
C LYS A 546 -146.77 -100.36 -38.75
N GLU A 547 -147.67 -99.89 -39.62
CA GLU A 547 -147.77 -98.50 -40.09
C GLU A 547 -149.20 -97.93 -39.97
N VAL A 548 -150.22 -98.79 -39.90
CA VAL A 548 -151.63 -98.39 -39.77
C VAL A 548 -152.32 -99.19 -38.68
N VAL A 549 -153.26 -98.53 -38.00
CA VAL A 549 -154.18 -99.14 -37.03
C VAL A 549 -155.61 -99.08 -37.56
N ILE A 550 -156.36 -100.18 -37.38
CA ILE A 550 -157.82 -100.18 -37.59
C ILE A 550 -158.48 -99.76 -36.27
N THR A 551 -158.96 -98.52 -36.18
CA THR A 551 -159.43 -97.88 -34.94
C THR A 551 -160.65 -98.59 -34.30
N LYS A 552 -161.36 -99.42 -35.05
CA LYS A 552 -162.45 -100.29 -34.56
C LYS A 552 -161.98 -101.47 -33.69
N CYS A 553 -160.72 -101.86 -33.78
CA CYS A 553 -160.20 -103.07 -33.12
C CYS A 553 -158.71 -103.00 -32.69
N PHE A 554 -158.05 -101.85 -32.91
CA PHE A 554 -156.67 -101.54 -32.51
C PHE A 554 -155.55 -102.47 -33.01
N HIS A 555 -155.83 -103.42 -33.90
CA HIS A 555 -154.81 -104.22 -34.57
C HIS A 555 -154.01 -103.38 -35.58
N LEU A 556 -152.67 -103.54 -35.56
CA LEU A 556 -151.74 -102.80 -36.42
C LEU A 556 -151.12 -103.67 -37.52
N PHE A 557 -151.02 -103.11 -38.72
CA PHE A 557 -150.52 -103.76 -39.94
C PHE A 557 -149.75 -102.74 -40.81
N CYS A 558 -149.11 -103.15 -41.91
CA CYS A 558 -148.58 -102.20 -42.90
C CYS A 558 -149.71 -101.62 -43.76
N SER A 559 -149.57 -100.38 -44.24
CA SER A 559 -150.62 -99.62 -44.92
C SER A 559 -151.15 -100.38 -46.15
N THR A 560 -150.24 -100.85 -47.00
CA THR A 560 -150.53 -101.69 -48.18
C THR A 560 -151.46 -102.88 -47.92
N CYS A 561 -151.33 -103.59 -46.79
CA CYS A 561 -152.13 -104.79 -46.52
C CYS A 561 -153.58 -104.47 -46.15
N ILE A 562 -153.84 -103.29 -45.56
CA ILE A 562 -155.19 -102.86 -45.18
C ILE A 562 -155.88 -102.13 -46.33
N GLN A 563 -155.16 -101.28 -47.06
CA GLN A 563 -155.70 -100.61 -48.24
C GLN A 563 -156.16 -101.62 -49.31
N ARG A 564 -155.39 -102.68 -49.57
CA ARG A 564 -155.77 -103.74 -50.52
C ARG A 564 -157.06 -104.49 -50.12
N ASN A 565 -157.34 -104.63 -48.82
CA ASN A 565 -158.60 -105.22 -48.35
C ASN A 565 -159.80 -104.28 -48.56
N LEU A 566 -159.60 -102.96 -48.38
CA LEU A 566 -160.62 -101.95 -48.66
C LEU A 566 -160.96 -101.87 -50.17
N GLU A 567 -159.95 -101.94 -51.03
CA GLU A 567 -160.08 -101.96 -52.50
C GLU A 567 -160.86 -103.19 -52.99
N LEU A 568 -160.53 -104.38 -52.47
CA LEU A 568 -161.27 -105.63 -52.74
C LEU A 568 -162.67 -105.66 -52.09
N ARG A 569 -163.10 -104.58 -51.42
CA ARG A 569 -164.35 -104.46 -50.65
C ARG A 569 -164.48 -105.48 -49.50
N HIS A 570 -163.40 -106.16 -49.14
CA HIS A 570 -163.28 -107.05 -47.98
C HIS A 570 -163.18 -106.22 -46.70
N ARG A 571 -164.27 -105.54 -46.35
CA ARG A 571 -164.41 -104.63 -45.21
C ARG A 571 -164.51 -105.37 -43.87
N LYS A 572 -163.51 -106.21 -43.56
CA LYS A 572 -163.34 -106.97 -42.31
C LYS A 572 -161.86 -107.04 -41.94
N CYS A 573 -161.51 -106.76 -40.68
CA CYS A 573 -160.12 -106.75 -40.20
C CYS A 573 -159.45 -108.13 -40.36
N PRO A 574 -158.24 -108.23 -40.93
CA PRO A 574 -157.53 -109.51 -41.07
C PRO A 574 -157.26 -110.24 -39.75
N GLY A 575 -157.05 -109.51 -38.64
CA GLY A 575 -156.73 -110.11 -37.35
C GLY A 575 -157.92 -110.60 -36.53
N CYS A 576 -159.12 -110.03 -36.72
CA CYS A 576 -160.27 -110.29 -35.84
C CYS A 576 -161.65 -110.26 -36.52
N GLY A 577 -161.72 -110.13 -37.86
CA GLY A 577 -162.97 -110.15 -38.63
C GLY A 577 -163.91 -108.95 -38.45
N THR A 578 -163.65 -108.04 -37.49
CA THR A 578 -164.46 -106.84 -37.23
C THR A 578 -164.60 -105.97 -38.47
N PRO A 579 -165.83 -105.56 -38.87
CA PRO A 579 -166.01 -104.74 -40.06
C PRO A 579 -165.48 -103.31 -39.87
N PHE A 580 -164.84 -102.78 -40.91
CA PHE A 580 -164.21 -101.44 -40.90
C PHE A 580 -164.32 -100.78 -42.28
N GLY A 581 -164.43 -99.46 -42.31
CA GLY A 581 -164.41 -98.64 -43.53
C GLY A 581 -163.12 -97.83 -43.70
N GLN A 582 -163.03 -97.04 -44.78
CA GLN A 582 -161.88 -96.16 -45.07
C GLN A 582 -161.57 -95.22 -43.89
N ASN A 583 -162.61 -94.66 -43.27
CA ASN A 583 -162.51 -93.70 -42.16
C ASN A 583 -162.05 -94.34 -40.84
N ASP A 584 -162.03 -95.68 -40.76
CA ASP A 584 -161.63 -96.45 -39.58
C ASP A 584 -160.14 -96.86 -39.62
N VAL A 585 -159.39 -96.45 -40.64
CA VAL A 585 -157.95 -96.68 -40.76
C VAL A 585 -157.21 -95.38 -40.47
N ARG A 586 -156.16 -95.43 -39.64
CA ARG A 586 -155.25 -94.30 -39.40
C ARG A 586 -153.80 -94.77 -39.43
N GLU A 587 -152.92 -93.93 -39.94
CA GLU A 587 -151.47 -94.15 -39.87
C GLU A 587 -150.93 -93.94 -38.45
N VAL A 588 -149.93 -94.73 -38.10
CA VAL A 588 -149.23 -94.74 -36.81
C VAL A 588 -147.74 -94.93 -37.12
N LYS A 589 -146.90 -94.02 -36.63
CA LYS A 589 -145.45 -94.22 -36.62
C LYS A 589 -145.05 -94.90 -35.31
N ILE A 590 -144.17 -95.89 -35.41
CA ILE A 590 -143.66 -96.74 -34.33
C ILE A 590 -142.14 -96.66 -34.36
#